data_AF-A0A6G8G1W1-F1
#
_entry.id   AF-A0A6G8G1W1-F1
#
_cell.length_a   1.000
_cell.length_b   1.000
_cell.length_c   1.000
_cell.angle_alpha   90.00
_cell.angle_beta   90.00
_cell.angle_gamma   90.00
#
_symmetry.space_group_name_H-M   'P 1'
#
loop_
_entity.id
_entity.type
_entity.pdbx_description
1 polymer ?
#
loop_
_entity_poly.entity_id
_entity_poly.type
_entity_poly.pdbx_seq_one_letter_code
_entity_poly.pdbx_strand_id
1 'polypeptide(L)'
;METDDLDDLLECCRIIAAVGTPSRSAGRCSPRTGPHEPPPRPAARPEAEWALLPPEEHEKGMRSHGQFHRDLAAGGHRILAAGPLTPSAEATSMRPDGSGGALVTDGPFTESVEQVVGFFLLETDDRADLVRILTEFAARGELIELRDMVADDEHDHGAS
;
A
#
# COMPACT_ATOMS: atom_id res chain seq x y z
N MET A 1 5.15 -1.45 -22.88
CA MET A 1 5.84 -0.89 -21.71
C MET A 1 6.95 -0.03 -22.27
N GLU A 2 6.63 1.24 -22.47
CA GLU A 2 7.60 2.23 -22.94
C GLU A 2 8.55 2.57 -21.78
N THR A 3 9.74 3.06 -22.10
CA THR A 3 10.80 3.33 -21.12
C THR A 3 10.42 4.41 -20.11
N ASP A 4 9.48 5.29 -20.45
CA ASP A 4 8.96 6.35 -19.58
C ASP A 4 8.21 5.80 -18.35
N ASP A 5 7.47 4.69 -18.51
CA ASP A 5 6.77 4.05 -17.38
C ASP A 5 7.77 3.55 -16.32
N LEU A 6 8.98 3.13 -16.71
CA LEU A 6 9.99 2.59 -15.78
C LEU A 6 10.72 3.69 -15.01
N ASP A 7 10.90 4.87 -15.60
CA ASP A 7 11.54 6.00 -14.94
C ASP A 7 10.58 6.69 -13.95
N ASP A 8 9.29 6.80 -14.27
CA ASP A 8 8.24 7.21 -13.31
C ASP A 8 8.17 6.24 -12.10
N LEU A 9 8.46 4.95 -12.32
CA LEU A 9 8.49 3.92 -11.28
C LEU A 9 9.70 4.02 -10.36
N LEU A 10 10.87 4.38 -10.89
CA LEU A 10 12.05 4.65 -10.07
C LEU A 10 11.89 5.94 -9.27
N GLU A 11 11.17 6.93 -9.79
CA GLU A 11 10.83 8.14 -9.04
C GLU A 11 9.84 7.84 -7.90
N CYS A 12 8.83 7.01 -8.14
CA CYS A 12 7.91 6.53 -7.12
C CYS A 12 8.62 5.82 -5.95
N CYS A 13 9.54 4.91 -6.23
CA CYS A 13 10.28 4.19 -5.19
C CYS A 13 11.27 5.08 -4.41
N ARG A 14 11.80 6.15 -5.01
CA ARG A 14 12.70 7.10 -4.32
C ARG A 14 11.97 7.95 -3.28
N ILE A 15 10.70 8.30 -3.54
CA ILE A 15 9.89 9.10 -2.60
C ILE A 15 9.67 8.36 -1.28
N ILE A 16 9.37 7.05 -1.33
CA ILE A 16 9.17 6.23 -0.11
C ILE A 16 10.43 6.21 0.77
N ALA A 17 11.63 6.20 0.20
CA ALA A 17 12.88 6.11 0.94
C ALA A 17 13.30 7.44 1.61
N ALA A 18 12.83 8.60 1.13
CA ALA A 18 13.37 9.90 1.51
C ALA A 18 12.76 10.53 2.78
N VAL A 19 11.64 10.01 3.30
CA VAL A 19 10.78 10.74 4.25
C VAL A 19 10.89 10.26 5.72
N GLY A 20 11.76 9.30 6.00
CA GLY A 20 11.90 8.68 7.33
C GLY A 20 12.74 9.44 8.37
N THR A 21 12.38 10.68 8.75
CA THR A 21 12.99 11.32 9.95
C THR A 21 12.10 11.11 11.18
N PRO A 22 12.48 10.27 12.17
CA PRO A 22 11.58 9.89 13.25
C PRO A 22 11.50 10.91 14.40
N SER A 23 10.28 11.23 14.85
CA SER A 23 10.00 11.80 16.17
C SER A 23 9.79 10.69 17.20
N ARG A 24 10.41 10.82 18.38
CA ARG A 24 10.48 9.79 19.43
C ARG A 24 9.26 9.80 20.35
N SER A 25 8.58 8.66 20.50
CA SER A 25 8.05 8.24 21.81
C SER A 25 7.81 6.73 21.89
N ALA A 26 8.52 6.05 22.79
CA ALA A 26 8.40 4.62 23.05
C ALA A 26 7.49 4.35 24.26
N GLY A 27 6.41 3.59 24.07
CA GLY A 27 5.61 2.99 25.13
C GLY A 27 5.75 1.46 25.09
N ARG A 28 6.21 0.85 26.18
CA ARG A 28 6.51 -0.59 26.28
C ARG A 28 5.28 -1.35 26.77
N CYS A 29 4.89 -2.44 26.11
CA CYS A 29 3.87 -3.38 26.61
C CYS A 29 4.45 -4.80 26.72
N SER A 30 4.20 -5.48 27.84
CA SER A 30 4.78 -6.80 28.17
C SER A 30 4.02 -7.98 27.55
N PRO A 31 4.65 -9.14 27.30
CA PRO A 31 4.01 -10.26 26.60
C PRO A 31 3.27 -11.20 27.56
N ARG A 32 2.14 -11.76 27.09
CA ARG A 32 1.43 -12.89 27.72
C ARG A 32 1.72 -14.17 26.95
N THR A 33 2.02 -15.24 27.68
CA THR A 33 2.29 -16.59 27.18
C THR A 33 1.01 -17.44 27.07
N GLY A 34 0.78 -18.07 25.91
CA GLY A 34 -0.29 -19.06 25.65
C GLY A 34 0.00 -19.87 24.37
N PRO A 35 -0.57 -21.08 24.19
CA PRO A 35 0.09 -22.17 23.46
C PRO A 35 -0.20 -22.23 21.95
N HIS A 36 0.84 -22.67 21.21
CA HIS A 36 0.94 -22.88 19.76
C HIS A 36 0.43 -21.72 18.89
N GLU A 37 1.18 -20.62 18.98
CA GLU A 37 1.10 -19.52 18.04
C GLU A 37 1.34 -20.07 16.61
N PRO A 38 0.49 -19.75 15.62
CA PRO A 38 0.88 -19.92 14.22
C PRO A 38 2.23 -19.21 14.01
N PRO A 39 3.07 -19.63 13.03
CA PRO A 39 4.33 -18.95 12.80
C PRO A 39 4.06 -17.44 12.75
N PRO A 40 4.88 -16.62 13.43
CA PRO A 40 4.63 -15.19 13.49
C PRO A 40 4.45 -14.71 12.06
N ARG A 41 3.31 -14.06 11.80
CA ARG A 41 3.11 -13.37 10.53
C ARG A 41 4.37 -12.52 10.31
N PRO A 42 4.99 -12.54 9.12
CA PRO A 42 6.12 -11.66 8.87
C PRO A 42 5.69 -10.26 9.28
N ALA A 43 6.33 -9.71 10.31
CA ALA A 43 5.93 -8.43 10.84
C ALA A 43 6.04 -7.42 9.70
N ALA A 44 4.96 -6.69 9.42
CA ALA A 44 5.08 -5.49 8.61
C ALA A 44 6.17 -4.64 9.25
N ARG A 45 7.25 -4.43 8.50
CA ARG A 45 8.34 -3.60 8.96
C ARG A 45 7.78 -2.16 9.08
N PRO A 46 7.94 -1.47 10.22
CA PRO A 46 7.51 -0.08 10.38
C PRO A 46 8.04 0.81 9.24
N GLU A 47 7.25 1.80 8.79
CA GLU A 47 7.64 2.70 7.68
C GLU A 47 9.04 3.30 7.88
N ALA A 48 9.37 3.69 9.12
CA ALA A 48 10.68 4.23 9.48
C ALA A 48 11.83 3.22 9.31
N GLU A 49 11.57 1.92 9.49
CA GLU A 49 12.58 0.88 9.28
C GLU A 49 12.81 0.60 7.79
N TRP A 50 11.80 0.80 6.92
CA TRP A 50 11.97 0.72 5.47
C TRP A 50 12.87 1.82 4.92
N ALA A 51 12.74 3.05 5.41
CA ALA A 51 13.57 4.18 4.99
C ALA A 51 15.07 4.00 5.32
N LEU A 52 15.38 3.11 6.26
CA LEU A 52 16.75 2.85 6.73
C LEU A 52 17.36 1.59 6.14
N LEU A 53 16.70 0.93 5.19
CA LEU A 53 17.23 -0.28 4.59
C LEU A 53 18.49 0.00 3.78
N PRO A 54 19.40 -0.98 3.70
CA PRO A 54 20.54 -0.86 2.81
C PRO A 54 20.05 -0.76 1.35
N PRO A 55 20.76 -0.03 0.47
CA PRO A 55 20.35 0.17 -0.92
C PRO A 55 20.03 -1.12 -1.67
N GLU A 56 20.73 -2.21 -1.38
CA GLU A 56 20.51 -3.53 -1.97
C GLU A 56 19.11 -4.11 -1.71
N GLU A 57 18.52 -3.85 -0.54
CA GLU A 57 17.16 -4.27 -0.21
C GLU A 57 16.13 -3.36 -0.88
N HIS A 58 16.40 -2.05 -1.00
CA HIS A 58 15.58 -1.16 -1.81
C HIS A 58 15.56 -1.59 -3.28
N GLU A 59 16.72 -1.93 -3.85
CA GLU A 59 16.82 -2.45 -5.22
C GLU A 59 16.08 -3.77 -5.41
N LYS A 60 16.09 -4.64 -4.39
CA LYS A 60 15.31 -5.88 -4.42
C LYS A 60 13.81 -5.59 -4.49
N GLY A 61 13.31 -4.64 -3.71
CA GLY A 61 11.92 -4.16 -3.80
C GLY A 61 11.59 -3.61 -5.19
N MET A 62 12.47 -2.76 -5.74
CA MET A 62 12.30 -2.21 -7.10
C MET A 62 12.25 -3.31 -8.17
N ARG A 63 13.10 -4.34 -8.07
CA ARG A 63 13.07 -5.49 -8.99
C ARG A 63 11.78 -6.30 -8.85
N SER A 64 11.27 -6.47 -7.63
CA SER A 64 10.00 -7.16 -7.35
C SER A 64 8.82 -6.44 -8.02
N HIS A 65 8.71 -5.12 -7.82
CA HIS A 65 7.69 -4.28 -8.46
C HIS A 65 7.81 -4.29 -9.99
N GLY A 66 9.03 -4.18 -10.52
CA GLY A 66 9.26 -4.26 -11.97
C GLY A 66 8.84 -5.61 -12.56
N GLN A 67 9.00 -6.71 -11.83
CA GLN A 67 8.49 -8.02 -12.26
C GLN A 67 6.96 -8.08 -12.20
N PHE A 68 6.35 -7.59 -11.12
CA PHE A 68 4.90 -7.53 -10.98
C PHE A 68 4.22 -6.79 -12.14
N HIS A 69 4.79 -5.66 -12.58
CA HIS A 69 4.26 -4.91 -13.72
C HIS A 69 4.33 -5.71 -15.03
N ARG A 70 5.43 -6.43 -15.25
CA ARG A 70 5.57 -7.34 -16.41
C ARG A 70 4.56 -8.48 -16.34
N ASP A 71 4.35 -9.06 -15.15
CA ASP A 71 3.40 -10.14 -14.94
C ASP A 71 1.97 -9.66 -15.24
N LEU A 72 1.58 -8.48 -14.74
CA LEU A 72 0.29 -7.85 -15.03
C LEU A 72 0.09 -7.64 -16.54
N ALA A 73 1.07 -7.04 -17.22
CA ALA A 73 0.99 -6.78 -18.64
C ALA A 73 0.91 -8.08 -19.47
N ALA A 74 1.67 -9.10 -19.09
CA ALA A 74 1.64 -10.41 -19.74
C ALA A 74 0.31 -11.15 -19.54
N GLY A 75 -0.35 -10.94 -18.40
CA GLY A 75 -1.70 -11.44 -18.10
C GLY A 75 -2.83 -10.62 -18.73
N GLY A 76 -2.53 -9.52 -19.43
CA GLY A 76 -3.53 -8.65 -20.04
C GLY A 76 -4.21 -7.67 -19.07
N HIS A 77 -3.70 -7.54 -17.84
CA HIS A 77 -4.20 -6.62 -16.83
C HIS A 77 -3.65 -5.21 -17.05
N ARG A 78 -4.47 -4.19 -16.81
CA ARG A 78 -4.07 -2.79 -17.00
C ARG A 78 -3.95 -2.09 -15.66
N ILE A 79 -2.87 -1.32 -15.50
CA ILE A 79 -2.71 -0.39 -14.38
C ILE A 79 -3.37 0.93 -14.81
N LEU A 80 -4.45 1.32 -14.14
CA LEU A 80 -5.14 2.59 -14.39
C LEU A 80 -4.50 3.73 -13.61
N ALA A 81 -4.03 3.43 -12.40
CA ALA A 81 -3.26 4.34 -11.56
C ALA A 81 -2.41 3.52 -10.60
N ALA A 82 -1.25 4.05 -10.24
CA ALA A 82 -0.44 3.51 -9.16
C ALA A 82 0.32 4.67 -8.53
N GLY A 83 0.59 4.58 -7.23
CA GLY A 83 1.38 5.61 -6.58
C GLY A 83 1.84 5.22 -5.19
N PRO A 84 3.07 5.58 -4.82
CA PRO A 84 3.50 5.59 -3.44
C PRO A 84 2.74 6.68 -2.68
N LEU A 85 2.57 6.50 -1.38
CA LEU A 85 2.07 7.53 -0.48
C LEU A 85 3.23 8.09 0.34
N THR A 86 3.10 9.36 0.75
CA THR A 86 3.96 9.90 1.80
C THR A 86 3.74 9.12 3.10
N PRO A 87 4.73 9.04 4.00
CA PRO A 87 4.56 8.34 5.27
C PRO A 87 3.34 8.81 6.03
N SER A 88 2.72 7.89 6.76
CA SER A 88 1.50 8.16 7.52
C SER A 88 1.61 9.36 8.47
N ALA A 89 2.80 9.63 9.02
CA ALA A 89 3.09 10.77 9.88
C ALA A 89 2.90 12.15 9.21
N GLU A 90 2.92 12.21 7.88
CA GLU A 90 2.69 13.44 7.10
C GLU A 90 1.24 13.58 6.62
N ALA A 91 0.39 12.59 6.90
CA ALA A 91 -1.01 12.66 6.51
C ALA A 91 -1.74 13.80 7.22
N THR A 92 -2.79 14.32 6.58
CA THR A 92 -3.75 15.24 7.20
C THR A 92 -5.12 14.57 7.19
N SER A 93 -5.65 14.29 8.36
CA SER A 93 -6.95 13.64 8.53
C SER A 93 -8.06 14.68 8.74
N MET A 94 -9.20 14.46 8.09
CA MET A 94 -10.40 15.29 8.23
C MET A 94 -11.57 14.41 8.67
N ARG A 95 -12.29 14.82 9.72
CA ARG A 95 -13.43 14.08 10.30
C ARG A 95 -14.60 15.04 10.56
N PRO A 96 -15.87 14.60 10.45
CA PRO A 96 -16.99 15.44 10.85
C PRO A 96 -16.87 15.89 12.32
N ASP A 97 -17.14 17.17 12.60
CA ASP A 97 -17.13 17.70 13.96
C ASP A 97 -18.48 17.57 14.69
N GLY A 98 -19.51 17.06 14.00
CA GLY A 98 -20.87 16.91 14.52
C GLY A 98 -21.75 18.17 14.44
N SER A 99 -21.22 19.28 13.92
CA SER A 99 -21.90 20.58 13.80
C SER A 99 -21.97 21.11 12.36
N GLY A 100 -21.63 20.26 11.38
CA GLY A 100 -21.57 20.63 9.97
C GLY A 100 -20.21 21.14 9.51
N GLY A 101 -19.19 21.08 10.36
CA GLY A 101 -17.79 21.35 10.02
C GLY A 101 -16.92 20.09 10.04
N ALA A 102 -15.61 20.31 9.91
CA ALA A 102 -14.60 19.26 9.93
C ALA A 102 -13.53 19.55 10.99
N LEU A 103 -13.23 18.55 11.81
CA LEU A 103 -12.02 18.49 12.61
C LEU A 103 -10.87 18.05 11.70
N VAL A 104 -9.82 18.87 11.62
CA VAL A 104 -8.60 18.60 10.86
C VAL A 104 -7.45 18.31 11.82
N THR A 105 -6.76 17.19 11.63
CA THR A 105 -5.65 16.74 12.49
C THR A 105 -4.48 16.24 11.65
N ASP A 106 -3.26 16.47 12.13
CA ASP A 106 -2.07 15.83 11.58
C ASP A 106 -2.06 14.33 11.90
N GLY A 107 -1.50 13.53 11.00
CA GLY A 107 -1.41 12.08 11.10
C GLY A 107 -2.57 11.33 10.41
N PRO A 108 -2.48 9.99 10.36
CA PRO A 108 -3.43 9.14 9.64
C PRO A 108 -4.77 9.07 10.38
N PHE A 109 -5.80 8.59 9.68
CA PHE A 109 -7.12 8.42 10.31
C PHE A 109 -7.03 7.42 11.47
N THR A 110 -6.44 6.24 11.26
CA THR A 110 -6.33 5.21 12.30
C THR A 110 -4.88 5.00 12.69
N GLU A 111 -4.62 4.91 13.99
CA GLU A 111 -3.40 4.32 14.53
C GLU A 111 -3.42 2.80 14.28
N SER A 112 -2.87 2.37 13.15
CA SER A 112 -2.75 0.95 12.78
C SER A 112 -1.33 0.44 12.94
N VAL A 113 -1.21 -0.86 13.23
CA VAL A 113 0.08 -1.56 13.28
C VAL A 113 0.73 -1.70 11.90
N GLU A 114 -0.06 -1.60 10.83
CA GLU A 114 0.38 -1.66 9.43
C GLU A 114 -0.14 -0.41 8.70
N GLN A 115 0.75 0.31 8.02
CA GLN A 115 0.42 1.52 7.27
C GLN A 115 0.35 1.22 5.78
N VAL A 116 -0.58 1.89 5.08
CA VAL A 116 -0.69 1.79 3.61
C VAL A 116 0.33 2.74 3.00
N VAL A 117 1.32 2.19 2.31
CA VAL A 117 2.46 2.94 1.73
C VAL A 117 2.30 3.23 0.24
N GLY A 118 1.24 2.72 -0.38
CA GLY A 118 0.98 2.86 -1.81
C GLY A 118 -0.29 2.14 -2.23
N PHE A 119 -0.70 2.35 -3.47
CA PHE A 119 -1.86 1.67 -4.05
C PHE A 119 -1.66 1.38 -5.54
N PHE A 120 -2.45 0.42 -6.03
CA PHE A 120 -2.67 0.15 -7.45
C PHE A 120 -4.18 0.16 -7.72
N LEU A 121 -4.60 0.88 -8.76
CA LEU A 121 -5.91 0.74 -9.37
C LEU A 121 -5.74 -0.08 -10.66
N LEU A 122 -6.34 -1.25 -10.68
CA LEU A 122 -6.19 -2.22 -11.75
C LEU A 122 -7.52 -2.45 -12.48
N GLU A 123 -7.44 -2.67 -13.79
CA GLU A 123 -8.54 -3.14 -14.63
C GLU A 123 -8.20 -4.54 -15.15
N THR A 124 -9.17 -5.45 -15.05
CA THR A 124 -9.01 -6.85 -15.45
C THR A 124 -10.33 -7.44 -15.94
N ASP A 125 -10.25 -8.27 -16.98
CA ASP A 125 -11.33 -9.16 -17.43
C ASP A 125 -11.18 -10.59 -16.87
N ASP A 126 -10.05 -10.90 -16.21
CA ASP A 126 -9.74 -12.20 -15.63
C ASP A 126 -9.25 -12.06 -14.18
N ARG A 127 -10.22 -11.97 -13.27
CA ARG A 127 -9.95 -11.86 -11.84
C ARG A 127 -9.19 -13.07 -11.27
N ALA A 128 -9.37 -14.26 -11.84
CA ALA A 128 -8.70 -15.46 -11.33
C ALA A 128 -7.19 -15.41 -11.63
N ASP A 129 -6.83 -15.01 -12.85
CA ASP A 129 -5.43 -14.79 -13.22
C ASP A 129 -4.82 -13.62 -12.45
N LEU A 130 -5.55 -12.52 -12.26
CA LEU A 130 -5.08 -11.40 -11.45
C LEU A 130 -4.75 -11.84 -10.00
N VAL A 131 -5.63 -12.61 -9.37
CA VAL A 131 -5.40 -13.12 -8.00
C VAL A 131 -4.16 -14.01 -7.95
N ARG A 132 -3.91 -14.83 -8.99
CA ARG A 132 -2.67 -15.63 -9.08
C ARG A 132 -1.43 -14.74 -9.11
N ILE A 133 -1.41 -13.72 -9.98
CA ILE A 133 -0.28 -12.77 -10.09
C ILE A 133 -0.06 -12.02 -8.77
N LEU A 134 -1.13 -11.55 -8.13
CA LEU A 134 -1.05 -10.86 -6.83
C LEU A 134 -0.53 -11.80 -5.73
N THR A 135 -0.90 -13.08 -5.76
CA THR A 135 -0.37 -14.08 -4.82
C THR A 135 1.14 -14.27 -5.01
N GLU A 136 1.62 -14.31 -6.25
CA GLU A 136 3.06 -14.38 -6.56
C GLU A 136 3.80 -13.10 -6.13
N PHE A 137 3.18 -11.94 -6.27
CA PHE A 137 3.71 -10.67 -5.78
C PHE A 137 3.82 -10.66 -4.25
N ALA A 138 2.76 -11.05 -3.54
CA ALA A 138 2.76 -11.17 -2.09
C ALA A 138 3.80 -12.18 -1.58
N ALA A 139 3.98 -13.31 -2.28
CA ALA A 139 5.00 -14.31 -1.94
C ALA A 139 6.45 -13.77 -2.03
N ARG A 140 6.68 -12.65 -2.71
CA ARG A 140 8.00 -11.97 -2.78
C ARG A 140 8.26 -11.04 -1.58
N GLY A 141 7.29 -10.91 -0.66
CA GLY A 141 7.42 -10.15 0.59
C GLY A 141 6.50 -8.94 0.70
N GLU A 142 5.60 -8.74 -0.26
CA GLU A 142 4.68 -7.60 -0.28
C GLU A 142 3.42 -7.88 0.53
N LEU A 143 2.98 -6.89 1.32
CA LEU A 143 1.72 -6.93 2.04
C LEU A 143 0.67 -6.17 1.24
N ILE A 144 -0.26 -6.91 0.65
CA ILE A 144 -1.29 -6.35 -0.24
C ILE A 144 -2.68 -6.81 0.19
N GLU A 145 -3.65 -5.95 -0.05
CA GLU A 145 -5.06 -6.27 0.09
C GLU A 145 -5.75 -5.96 -1.25
N LEU A 146 -6.43 -6.97 -1.82
CA LEU A 146 -7.23 -6.80 -3.03
C LEU A 146 -8.65 -6.43 -2.64
N ARG A 147 -9.16 -5.31 -3.17
CA ARG A 147 -10.55 -4.90 -3.04
C ARG A 147 -11.15 -4.67 -4.43
N ASP A 148 -12.32 -5.26 -4.66
CA ASP A 148 -13.11 -4.94 -5.85
C ASP A 148 -13.81 -3.58 -5.63
N MET A 149 -13.87 -2.76 -6.68
CA MET A 149 -14.75 -1.59 -6.67
C MET A 149 -16.20 -2.08 -6.76
N VAL A 150 -17.08 -1.43 -6.01
CA VAL A 150 -18.52 -1.67 -6.15
C VAL A 150 -18.89 -1.25 -7.58
N ALA A 151 -19.56 -2.13 -8.32
CA ALA A 151 -20.10 -1.76 -9.61
C ALA A 151 -21.06 -0.59 -9.41
N ASP A 152 -21.04 0.39 -10.30
CA ASP A 152 -22.14 1.34 -10.38
C ASP A 152 -23.37 0.53 -10.78
N ASP A 153 -24.17 0.10 -9.79
CA ASP A 153 -25.56 -0.19 -10.04
C ASP A 153 -26.10 1.11 -10.65
N GLU A 154 -26.51 1.07 -11.91
CA GLU A 154 -27.24 2.17 -12.56
C GLU A 154 -28.33 2.59 -11.58
N HIS A 155 -28.07 3.64 -10.81
CA HIS A 155 -29.11 4.30 -10.06
C HIS A 155 -30.02 4.82 -11.15
N ASP A 156 -31.14 4.12 -11.37
CA ASP A 156 -32.27 4.65 -12.11
C ASP A 156 -32.58 5.99 -11.46
N HIS A 157 -32.06 7.06 -12.07
CA HIS A 157 -32.43 8.43 -11.75
C HIS A 157 -33.82 8.58 -12.33
N GLY A 158 -34.78 7.91 -11.68
CA GLY A 158 -36.20 8.00 -11.97
C GLY A 158 -36.55 9.48 -11.96
N ALA A 159 -36.91 9.97 -13.13
CA ALA A 159 -37.44 11.30 -13.29
C ALA A 159 -38.58 11.54 -12.29
N SER A 160 -38.44 12.57 -11.47
CA SER A 160 -39.54 13.27 -10.83
C SER A 160 -39.21 14.75 -10.76
#